data_AF-A0A5J5N681-F1
#
_entry.id   AF-A0A5J5N681-F1
#
_cell.length_a   1.000
_cell.length_b   1.000
_cell.length_c   1.000
_cell.angle_alpha   90.00
_cell.angle_beta   90.00
_cell.angle_gamma   90.00
#
_symmetry.space_group_name_H-M   'P 1'
#
loop_
_entity.id
_entity.type
_entity.pdbx_description
1 polymer ?
#
loop_
_entity_poly.entity_id
_entity_poly.type
_entity_poly.pdbx_seq_one_letter_code
_entity_poly.pdbx_strand_id
1 'polypeptide(L)'
;MQLHKTLLDEYTEVYSVKLFKPHDYSRWPTPPCKMYYPLDPLYDVDCPEVTAYVCGTNGLTYKNECFLCVDQCVHGFTKYWKTRDRLHV
;
A
#
# COMPACT_ATOMS: atom_id res chain seq x y z
N MET A 1 28.25 40.12 -15.51
CA MET A 1 27.86 39.13 -14.48
C MET A 1 26.87 38.11 -15.06
N GLN A 2 27.24 37.36 -16.11
CA GLN A 2 26.31 36.45 -16.80
C GLN A 2 26.97 35.13 -17.24
N LEU A 3 27.88 34.58 -16.43
CA LEU A 3 28.60 33.32 -16.77
C LEU A 3 28.51 32.24 -15.67
N HIS A 4 27.78 32.48 -14.58
CA HIS A 4 27.70 31.56 -13.43
C HIS A 4 26.29 31.01 -13.15
N LYS A 5 25.28 31.39 -13.96
CA LYS A 5 23.90 30.92 -13.80
C LYS A 5 23.61 29.64 -14.60
N THR A 6 24.26 29.44 -15.74
CA THR A 6 23.96 28.31 -16.65
C THR A 6 24.40 26.94 -16.14
N LEU A 7 25.50 26.85 -15.37
CA LEU A 7 26.04 25.57 -14.89
C LEU A 7 25.21 24.91 -13.76
N LEU A 8 24.48 25.70 -12.96
CA LEU A 8 23.62 25.17 -11.88
C LEU A 8 22.27 24.70 -12.42
N ASP A 9 21.73 25.38 -13.44
CA ASP A 9 20.46 25.03 -14.09
C ASP A 9 20.60 23.70 -14.85
N GLU A 10 21.71 23.48 -15.56
CA GLU A 10 21.99 22.21 -16.24
C GLU A 10 22.28 21.05 -15.26
N TYR A 11 22.89 21.34 -14.11
CA TYR A 11 23.20 20.35 -13.08
C TYR A 11 21.96 19.90 -12.29
N THR A 12 21.04 20.82 -11.96
CA THR A 12 19.83 20.54 -11.18
C THR A 12 18.78 19.77 -11.98
N GLU A 13 18.62 20.05 -13.28
CA GLU A 13 17.74 19.25 -14.13
C GLU A 13 18.26 17.82 -14.30
N VAL A 14 19.55 17.64 -14.59
CA VAL A 14 20.14 16.30 -14.77
C VAL A 14 20.10 15.48 -13.47
N TYR A 15 20.27 16.10 -12.30
CA TYR A 15 20.25 15.41 -11.01
C TYR A 15 18.82 15.04 -10.56
N SER A 16 17.84 15.90 -10.84
CA SER A 16 16.43 15.64 -10.49
C SER A 16 15.81 14.50 -11.33
N VAL A 17 16.10 14.41 -12.64
CA VAL A 17 15.56 13.30 -13.46
C VAL A 17 16.29 11.96 -13.24
N LYS A 18 17.57 11.99 -12.84
CA LYS A 18 18.37 10.77 -12.65
C LYS A 18 18.23 10.16 -11.25
N LEU A 19 17.87 10.95 -10.25
CA LEU A 19 17.71 10.46 -8.86
C LEU A 19 16.31 9.91 -8.58
N PHE A 20 15.28 10.46 -9.22
CA PHE A 20 13.90 10.02 -9.03
C PHE A 20 13.44 9.26 -10.26
N LYS A 21 13.61 7.92 -10.26
CA LYS A 21 12.90 7.08 -11.22
C LYS A 21 11.40 7.33 -11.03
N PRO A 22 10.64 7.62 -12.09
CA PRO A 22 9.20 7.81 -11.97
C PRO A 22 8.58 6.57 -11.34
N HIS A 23 7.70 6.79 -10.37
CA HIS A 23 7.06 5.73 -9.65
C HIS A 23 6.03 5.04 -10.56
N ASP A 24 6.24 3.76 -10.84
CA ASP A 24 5.30 2.95 -11.62
C ASP A 24 4.20 2.41 -10.71
N TYR A 25 3.10 3.17 -10.58
CA TYR A 25 1.94 2.79 -9.78
C TYR A 25 1.30 1.45 -10.22
N SER A 26 1.55 0.99 -11.44
CA SER A 26 1.07 -0.32 -11.90
C SER A 26 1.77 -1.51 -11.22
N ARG A 27 2.92 -1.25 -10.58
CA ARG A 27 3.72 -2.26 -9.87
C ARG A 27 3.76 -2.05 -8.36
N TRP A 28 2.87 -1.23 -7.82
CA TRP A 28 2.82 -1.02 -6.37
C TRP A 28 2.51 -2.35 -5.67
N PRO A 29 3.40 -2.85 -4.80
CA PRO A 29 3.13 -4.08 -4.07
C PRO A 29 2.00 -3.83 -3.06
N THR A 30 1.12 -4.81 -2.91
CA THR A 30 0.12 -4.78 -1.82
C THR A 30 0.86 -4.68 -0.48
N PRO A 31 0.56 -3.68 0.36
CA PRO A 31 1.22 -3.51 1.65
C PRO A 31 0.94 -4.71 2.58
N PRO A 32 1.87 -5.06 3.48
CA PRO A 32 1.66 -6.14 4.42
C PRO A 32 0.55 -5.77 5.42
N CYS A 33 -0.34 -6.73 5.77
CA CYS A 33 -1.48 -6.45 6.65
C CYS A 33 -1.11 -5.80 7.99
N LYS A 34 0.06 -6.12 8.56
CA LYS A 34 0.55 -5.51 9.81
C LYS A 34 0.63 -3.98 9.75
N MET A 35 0.71 -3.39 8.56
CA MET A 35 0.68 -1.94 8.39
C MET A 35 -0.67 -1.31 8.77
N TYR A 36 -1.76 -2.08 8.72
CA TYR A 36 -3.11 -1.63 9.07
C TYR A 36 -3.53 -1.97 10.50
N TYR A 37 -2.66 -2.63 11.28
CA TYR A 37 -3.04 -3.06 12.62
C TYR A 37 -3.01 -1.87 13.57
N PRO A 38 -3.98 -1.76 14.50
CA PRO A 38 -3.94 -0.72 15.51
C PRO A 38 -2.69 -0.87 16.37
N LEU A 39 -1.96 0.23 16.56
CA LEU A 39 -0.76 0.25 17.40
C LEU A 39 -1.11 0.17 18.89
N ASP A 40 -2.30 0.65 19.25
CA ASP A 40 -2.83 0.66 20.62
C ASP A 40 -4.28 0.14 20.59
N PRO A 41 -4.67 -0.80 21.47
CA PRO A 41 -6.06 -1.24 21.62
C PRO A 41 -7.08 -0.13 21.97
N LEU A 42 -6.61 1.08 22.33
CA LEU A 42 -7.46 2.26 22.56
C LEU A 42 -7.66 3.15 21.32
N TYR A 43 -7.06 2.81 20.16
CA TYR A 43 -7.13 3.62 18.95
C TYR A 43 -7.94 2.93 17.85
N ASP A 44 -8.90 3.66 17.25
CA ASP A 44 -9.69 3.19 16.12
C ASP A 44 -8.85 3.18 14.84
N VAL A 45 -8.91 2.09 14.07
CA VAL A 45 -8.19 2.01 12.80
C VAL A 45 -8.84 2.91 11.76
N ASP A 46 -8.05 3.86 11.23
CA ASP A 46 -8.49 4.75 10.15
C ASP A 46 -8.20 4.10 8.78
N CYS A 47 -9.19 3.39 8.24
CA CYS A 47 -9.12 2.82 6.90
C CYS A 47 -9.57 3.85 5.85
N PRO A 48 -8.87 3.95 4.71
CA PRO A 48 -9.27 4.89 3.66
C PRO A 48 -10.65 4.53 3.09
N GLU A 49 -11.42 5.56 2.74
CA GLU A 49 -12.75 5.45 2.13
C GLU A 49 -12.72 5.04 0.64
N VAL A 50 -11.79 4.17 0.26
CA VAL A 50 -11.65 3.61 -1.09
C VAL A 50 -12.46 2.33 -1.19
N THR A 51 -13.23 2.19 -2.27
CA THR A 51 -13.99 0.96 -2.57
C THR A 51 -13.20 0.08 -3.51
N ALA A 52 -12.66 -1.02 -2.97
CA ALA A 52 -11.88 -2.02 -3.68
C ALA A 52 -12.17 -3.40 -3.07
N TYR A 53 -13.34 -3.95 -3.36
CA TYR A 53 -13.85 -5.13 -2.65
C TYR A 53 -12.88 -6.30 -2.66
N VAL A 54 -12.73 -6.92 -1.48
CA VAL A 54 -11.91 -8.14 -1.29
C VAL A 54 -12.70 -9.18 -0.53
N CYS A 55 -12.59 -10.43 -0.94
CA CYS A 55 -13.18 -11.53 -0.21
C CYS A 55 -12.23 -11.96 0.92
N GLY A 56 -12.77 -12.31 2.08
CA GLY A 56 -12.04 -12.96 3.18
C GLY A 56 -12.43 -14.44 3.33
N THR A 57 -11.49 -15.29 3.73
CA THR A 57 -11.66 -16.76 3.85
C THR A 57 -12.79 -17.20 4.78
N ASN A 58 -13.29 -16.28 5.61
CA ASN A 58 -14.46 -16.47 6.46
C ASN A 58 -15.80 -16.30 5.71
N GLY A 59 -15.78 -16.11 4.39
CA GLY A 59 -16.97 -15.95 3.55
C GLY A 59 -17.53 -14.52 3.53
N LEU A 60 -16.89 -13.56 4.21
CA LEU A 60 -17.29 -12.16 4.20
C LEU A 60 -16.59 -11.38 3.06
N THR A 61 -17.25 -10.33 2.58
CA THR A 61 -16.67 -9.37 1.63
C THR A 61 -16.38 -8.06 2.37
N TYR A 62 -15.17 -7.56 2.22
CA TYR A 62 -14.69 -6.33 2.84
C TYR A 62 -14.60 -5.22 1.80
N LYS A 63 -14.84 -3.98 2.22
CA LYS A 63 -14.83 -2.80 1.34
C LYS A 63 -13.47 -2.56 0.68
N ASN A 64 -12.37 -2.85 1.39
CA ASN A 64 -11.00 -2.82 0.87
C ASN A 64 -10.06 -3.67 1.72
N GLU A 65 -8.78 -3.70 1.33
CA GLU A 65 -7.71 -4.44 2.01
C GLU A 65 -7.52 -4.07 3.48
N CYS A 66 -7.66 -2.79 3.83
CA CYS A 66 -7.50 -2.33 5.20
C CYS A 66 -8.53 -2.98 6.12
N PHE A 67 -9.81 -2.92 5.75
CA PHE A 67 -10.89 -3.52 6.56
C PHE A 67 -10.71 -5.03 6.75
N LEU A 68 -10.23 -5.75 5.73
CA LEU A 68 -9.91 -7.18 5.86
C LEU A 68 -8.75 -7.42 6.83
N CYS A 69 -7.66 -6.67 6.69
CA CYS A 69 -6.49 -6.82 7.55
C CYS A 69 -6.79 -6.46 9.02
N VAL A 70 -7.64 -5.46 9.27
CA VAL A 70 -8.10 -5.12 10.63
C VAL A 70 -8.91 -6.27 11.23
N ASP A 71 -9.87 -6.81 10.47
CA ASP A 71 -10.64 -7.97 10.91
C ASP A 71 -9.75 -9.20 11.18
N GLN A 72 -8.73 -9.41 10.35
CA GLN A 72 -7.70 -10.43 10.57
C GLN A 72 -6.94 -10.21 11.88
N CYS A 73 -6.63 -8.97 12.26
CA CYS A 73 -5.95 -8.65 13.52
C CYS A 73 -6.84 -8.94 14.74
N VAL A 74 -8.13 -8.62 14.65
CA VAL A 74 -9.08 -8.76 15.77
C VAL A 74 -9.52 -10.22 15.95
N HIS A 75 -9.82 -10.92 14.85
CA HIS A 75 -10.43 -12.26 14.90
C HIS A 75 -9.46 -13.40 14.53
N GLY A 76 -8.28 -13.13 13.95
CA GLY A 76 -7.22 -14.11 13.71
C GLY A 76 -7.44 -15.14 12.59
N PHE A 77 -8.67 -15.32 12.10
CA PHE A 77 -9.02 -16.37 11.12
C PHE A 77 -9.20 -15.87 9.68
N THR A 78 -9.26 -14.57 9.45
CA THR A 78 -9.54 -13.98 8.13
C THR A 78 -8.26 -13.81 7.33
N LYS A 79 -8.21 -14.36 6.10
CA LYS A 79 -7.14 -14.11 5.12
C LYS A 79 -7.75 -13.75 3.76
N TYR A 80 -6.96 -13.21 2.84
CA TYR A 80 -7.38 -13.04 1.44
C TYR A 80 -7.74 -14.37 0.77
N TRP A 81 -8.74 -14.35 -0.11
CA TRP A 81 -8.86 -15.37 -1.16
C TRP A 81 -7.82 -15.10 -2.27
N LYS A 82 -6.55 -15.44 -2.04
CA LYS A 82 -5.60 -15.53 -3.16
C LYS A 82 -5.77 -16.90 -3.83
N THR A 83 -6.50 -16.95 -4.94
CA THR A 83 -6.39 -18.08 -5.87
C THR A 83 -5.04 -18.00 -6.59
N ARG A 84 -3.97 -18.45 -5.93
CA ARG A 84 -2.74 -18.76 -6.68
C ARG A 84 -1.96 -19.98 -6.24
N ASP A 85 -2.29 -20.63 -5.14
CA ASP A 85 -1.77 -21.96 -4.85
C ASP A 85 -2.83 -22.79 -4.13
N ARG A 86 -3.17 -23.90 -4.78
CA ARG A 86 -4.05 -24.95 -4.30
C ARG A 86 -3.50 -25.49 -2.96
N LEU A 87 -4.19 -25.31 -1.85
CA LEU A 87 -4.10 -26.10 -0.59
C LEU A 87 -5.07 -25.46 0.42
N HIS A 88 -6.13 -26.06 0.95
CA HIS A 88 -6.84 -27.32 0.77
C HIS A 88 -8.31 -27.07 1.16
N VAL A 89 -9.15 -28.03 0.79
CA VAL A 89 -10.50 -28.31 1.34
C VAL A 89 -10.60 -28.03 2.83
#